data_AF-A0A7W0DVZ9-F1
#
_entry.id   AF-A0A7W0DVZ9-F1
#
_cell.length_a   1.000
_cell.length_b   1.000
_cell.length_c   1.000
_cell.angle_alpha   90.00
_cell.angle_beta   90.00
_cell.angle_gamma   90.00
#
_symmetry.space_group_name_H-M   'P 1'
#
loop_
_entity.id
_entity.type
_entity.pdbx_description
1 polymer ?
#
loop_
_entity_poly.entity_id
_entity_poly.type
_entity_poly.pdbx_seq_one_letter_code
_entity_poly.pdbx_strand_id
1 'polypeptide(L)' 'MVDTAEYGSSQLIKEVGWRLNKEITREAYLRDLAYAEDLRFSVHEWRGEDRAGKPMVISWVATPNGAALSAYEITGRA' A
#
# COMPACT_ATOMS: atom_id res chain seq x y z
N MET A 1 12.57 2.43 7.04
CA MET A 1 11.51 3.32 7.52
C MET A 1 10.80 3.84 6.28
N VAL A 2 9.57 3.40 6.03
CA VAL A 2 8.77 3.92 4.91
C VAL A 2 8.41 5.35 5.26
N ASP A 3 8.76 6.31 4.39
CA ASP A 3 8.48 7.72 4.61
C ASP A 3 6.98 7.98 4.35
N THR A 4 6.19 7.81 5.42
CA THR A 4 4.72 7.93 5.37
C THR A 4 4.24 9.39 5.29
N ALA A 5 5.15 10.36 5.32
CA ALA A 5 4.86 11.78 5.21
C ALA A 5 4.49 12.22 3.78
N GLU A 6 4.86 11.45 2.75
CA GLU A 6 4.49 11.73 1.35
C GLU A 6 3.03 11.40 1.01
N TYR A 7 2.33 10.68 1.89
CA TYR A 7 0.95 10.29 1.68
C TYR A 7 0.00 11.38 2.20
N GLY A 8 -0.20 12.43 1.40
CA GLY A 8 -1.09 13.55 1.72
C GLY A 8 -2.55 13.13 1.97
N SER A 9 -3.33 13.98 2.66
CA SER A 9 -4.72 13.71 3.06
C SER A 9 -5.73 13.50 1.92
N SER A 10 -5.30 13.63 0.67
CA SER A 10 -6.13 13.54 -0.54
C SER A 10 -5.82 12.31 -1.40
N GLN A 11 -5.24 11.25 -0.85
CA GLN A 11 -4.96 10.02 -1.59
C GLN A 11 -6.07 8.98 -1.43
N LEU A 12 -6.26 8.21 -2.49
CA LEU A 12 -7.11 7.02 -2.51
C LEU A 12 -6.22 5.80 -2.28
N ILE A 13 -6.54 5.02 -1.24
CA ILE A 13 -5.83 3.79 -0.91
C ILE A 13 -6.79 2.62 -1.08
N LYS A 14 -6.37 1.63 -1.86
CA LYS A 14 -7.13 0.41 -2.09
C LYS A 14 -6.31 -0.79 -1.67
N GLU A 15 -6.88 -1.68 -0.88
CA GLU A 15 -6.38 -3.03 -0.68
C GLU A 15 -6.78 -3.88 -1.90
N VAL A 16 -5.79 -4.46 -2.57
CA VAL A 16 -5.94 -5.13 -3.87
C VAL A 16 -5.56 -6.60 -3.75
N GLY A 17 -6.46 -7.47 -4.23
CA GLY A 17 -6.23 -8.89 -4.43
C GLY A 17 -6.83 -9.34 -5.77
N TRP A 18 -6.63 -10.62 -6.13
CA TRP A 18 -7.03 -11.14 -7.46
C TRP A 18 -8.51 -10.86 -7.84
N ARG A 19 -9.41 -10.84 -6.86
CA ARG A 19 -10.84 -10.52 -7.04
C ARG A 19 -11.36 -9.49 -6.04
N LEU A 20 -10.50 -8.93 -5.21
CA LEU A 20 -10.88 -8.00 -4.16
C LEU A 20 -10.26 -6.64 -4.48
N ASN A 21 -11.10 -5.61 -4.46
CA ASN A 21 -10.62 -4.25 -4.51
C ASN A 21 -11.43 -3.44 -3.51
N LYS A 22 -10.81 -3.10 -2.39
CA LYS A 22 -11.47 -2.49 -1.23
C LYS A 22 -10.79 -1.19 -0.90
N GLU A 23 -11.54 -0.09 -0.96
CA GLU A 23 -11.05 1.20 -0.47
C GLU A 23 -10.87 1.14 1.06
N ILE A 24 -9.73 1.63 1.53
CA ILE A 24 -9.39 1.70 2.95
C ILE A 24 -8.92 3.11 3.30
N THR A 25 -9.03 3.47 4.58
CA THR A 25 -8.53 4.75 5.05
C THR A 25 -7.01 4.73 5.23
N ARG A 26 -6.39 5.91 5.29
CA ARG A 26 -4.96 6.05 5.61
C ARG A 26 -4.63 5.45 6.97
N GLU A 27 -5.49 5.61 7.96
CA GLU A 27 -5.29 5.04 9.29
C GLU A 27 -5.32 3.51 9.28
N ALA A 28 -6.16 2.89 8.45
CA ALA A 28 -6.19 1.44 8.29
C ALA A 28 -4.89 0.94 7.64
N TYR A 29 -4.46 1.57 6.54
CA TYR A 29 -3.19 1.25 5.88
C TYR A 29 -1.99 1.36 6.83
N LEU A 30 -1.85 2.47 7.56
CA LEU A 30 -0.74 2.67 8.50
C LEU A 30 -0.75 1.65 9.63
N ARG A 31 -1.94 1.25 10.11
CA ARG A 31 -2.08 0.20 11.13
C ARG A 31 -1.63 -1.16 10.60
N ASP A 32 -1.98 -1.48 9.37
CA ASP A 32 -1.55 -2.73 8.74
C ASP A 32 -0.02 -2.77 8.56
N LEU A 33 0.60 -1.66 8.18
CA LEU A 33 2.06 -1.56 8.08
C LEU A 33 2.76 -1.71 9.43
N ALA A 34 2.27 -1.06 10.48
CA ALA A 34 2.80 -1.21 11.82
C ALA A 34 2.68 -2.67 12.31
N TYR A 35 1.54 -3.31 12.03
CA TYR A 35 1.33 -4.72 12.36
C TYR A 35 2.27 -5.65 11.57
N ALA A 36 2.53 -5.35 10.30
CA ALA A 36 3.51 -6.08 9.50
C ALA A 36 4.94 -5.95 10.07
N GLU A 37 5.32 -4.76 10.56
CA GLU A 37 6.60 -4.54 11.23
C GLU A 37 6.72 -5.35 12.53
N ASP A 38 5.67 -5.37 13.37
CA ASP A 38 5.63 -6.19 14.60
C ASP A 38 5.83 -7.69 14.31
N LEU A 39 5.28 -8.17 13.19
CA LEU A 39 5.43 -9.53 12.71
C LEU A 39 6.77 -9.80 11.98
N ARG A 40 7.63 -8.78 11.85
CA ARG A 40 8.89 -8.81 11.08
C ARG A 40 8.69 -9.20 9.62
N PHE A 41 7.57 -8.81 9.05
CA PHE A 41 7.30 -8.98 7.63
C PHE A 41 8.01 -7.88 6.85
N SER A 42 8.31 -8.16 5.59
CA SER A 42 8.94 -7.19 4.71
C SER A 42 7.86 -6.35 4.05
N VAL A 43 8.04 -5.03 4.04
CA VAL A 43 7.21 -4.11 3.27
C VAL A 43 8.01 -3.67 2.06
N HIS A 44 7.41 -3.80 0.89
CA HIS A 44 8.00 -3.40 -0.37
C HIS A 44 7.15 -2.32 -1.02
N GLU A 45 7.81 -1.47 -1.80
CA GLU A 45 7.15 -0.41 -2.56
C GLU A 45 7.66 -0.41 -4.00
N TRP A 46 6.73 -0.15 -4.92
CA TRP A 46 7.01 0.20 -6.29
C TRP A 46 6.31 1.52 -6.61
N ARG A 47 6.99 2.40 -7.34
CA ARG A 47 6.47 3.71 -7.75
C ARG A 47 6.46 3.79 -9.26
N GLY A 48 5.39 4.33 -9.84
CA GLY A 48 5.26 4.53 -11.27
C GLY A 48 4.01 5.33 -11.61
N GLU A 49 3.41 5.04 -12.75
CA GLU A 49 2.22 5.73 -13.26
C GLU A 49 1.08 4.74 -13.52
N ASP A 50 -0.16 5.20 -13.34
CA ASP A 50 -1.36 4.47 -13.73
C ASP A 50 -1.61 4.56 -15.25
N ARG A 51 -2.71 3.95 -15.73
CA ARG A 51 -3.08 3.98 -17.16
C ARG A 51 -3.39 5.38 -17.69
N ALA A 52 -3.69 6.33 -16.82
CA ALA A 52 -3.95 7.73 -17.16
C ALA A 52 -2.70 8.60 -17.03
N GLY A 53 -1.53 8.02 -16.77
CA GLY A 53 -0.26 8.74 -16.57
C GLY A 53 -0.18 9.45 -15.21
N LYS A 54 -1.05 9.11 -14.25
CA LYS A 54 -1.01 9.71 -12.91
C LYS A 54 -0.05 8.94 -12.01
N PRO A 55 0.71 9.63 -11.13
CA PRO A 55 1.57 8.97 -10.16
C PRO A 55 0.82 7.95 -9.31
N MET A 56 1.41 6.77 -9.17
CA MET A 56 0.86 5.64 -8.43
C MET A 56 1.96 4.95 -7.62
N VAL A 57 1.61 4.50 -6.42
CA VAL A 57 2.46 3.66 -5.57
C VAL A 57 1.76 2.33 -5.33
N ILE A 58 2.48 1.24 -5.49
CA ILE A 58 2.06 -0.10 -5.07
C ILE A 58 2.91 -0.49 -3.87
N SER A 59 2.27 -0.72 -2.73
CA SER A 59 2.91 -1.23 -1.51
C SER A 59 2.43 -2.65 -1.25
N TRP A 60 3.32 -3.59 -0.92
CA TRP A 60 2.89 -4.94 -0.55
C TRP A 60 3.70 -5.49 0.63
N VAL A 61 3.02 -6.32 1.42
CA VAL A 61 3.59 -7.00 2.58
C VAL A 61 3.92 -8.43 2.19
N ALA A 62 5.17 -8.83 2.43
CA ALA A 62 5.66 -10.19 2.23
C ALA A 62 6.03 -10.84 3.56
N THR A 63 5.53 -12.05 3.78
CA THR A 63 5.92 -12.90 4.92
C THR A 63 7.40 -13.31 4.79
N PRO A 64 8.04 -13.83 5.86
CA PRO A 64 9.46 -14.19 5.83
C PRO A 64 9.83 -15.28 4.80
N ASN A 65 8.86 -16.09 4.36
CA ASN A 65 9.03 -17.07 3.30
C ASN A 65 8.77 -16.50 1.88
N GLY A 66 8.56 -15.19 1.75
CA GLY A 66 8.38 -14.48 0.48
C GLY A 66 6.96 -14.49 -0.09
N ALA A 67 5.97 -15.02 0.63
CA ALA A 67 4.57 -14.98 0.17
C ALA A 67 3.96 -13.58 0.38
N ALA A 68 3.30 -13.05 -0.64
CA ALA A 68 2.57 -11.80 -0.52
C ALA A 68 1.28 -12.02 0.29
N LEU A 69 1.09 -11.21 1.34
CA LEU A 69 -0.07 -11.28 2.22
C LEU A 69 -1.14 -10.26 1.82
N SER A 70 -0.73 -9.01 1.64
CA SER A 70 -1.58 -7.91 1.23
C SER A 70 -0.83 -7.00 0.25
N ALA A 71 -1.58 -6.36 -0.63
CA ALA A 71 -1.08 -5.35 -1.54
C ALA A 71 -2.02 -4.15 -1.53
N TYR A 72 -1.45 -2.97 -1.70
CA TYR A 72 -2.12 -1.68 -1.63
C TYR A 72 -1.77 -0.88 -2.87
N GLU A 73 -2.78 -0.33 -3.52
CA GLU A 73 -2.66 0.67 -4.58
C GLU A 73 -2.96 2.04 -3.99
N ILE A 74 -2.02 2.96 -4.13
CA ILE A 74 -2.10 4.32 -3.59
C ILE A 74 -2.01 5.28 -4.78
N THR A 75 -3.07 6.04 -4.99
CA THR A 75 -3.19 7.01 -6.09
C THR A 75 -3.60 8.37 -5.54
N GLY A 76 -3.22 9.45 -6.22
CA GLY A 76 -3.76 10.78 -5.91
C GLY A 76 -5.25 10.85 -6.26
N ARG A 77 -6.09 11.51 -5.44
CA ARG A 77 -7.47 11.85 -5.87
C ARG A 77 -7.40 12.75 -7.09
N ALA A 78 -8.26 12.45 -8.07
CA ALA A 78 -8.50 13.27 -9.26
C ALA A 78 -9.20 14.58 -8.90
#